data_AF-B0I1Y4-F1
#
_entry.id   AF-B0I1Y4-F1
#
_cell.length_a   1.000
_cell.length_b   1.000
_cell.length_c   1.000
_cell.angle_alpha   90.00
_cell.angle_beta   90.00
_cell.angle_gamma   90.00
#
_symmetry.space_group_name_H-M   'P 1'
#
loop_
_entity.id
_entity.type
_entity.pdbx_description
1 polymer ?
#
loop_
_entity_poly.entity_id
_entity_poly.type
_entity_poly.pdbx_seq_one_letter_code
_entity_poly.pdbx_strand_id
1 'polypeptide(L)'
;MIGEKKRIVKKRIVKKRIVKKRIVVKKKFVAKHLSETFDKIKMGEEREIIVTWSRASTIIPSMVGHTIGIHNGKEHIPIYITDSMKGHKLGEFALTRKEPIDERNDNDNKSVMKNQKK
;
A
#
# COMPACT_ATOMS: atom_id res chain seq x y z
N MET A 1 -55.50 -57.63 20.76
CA MET A 1 -54.45 -57.27 19.77
C MET A 1 -53.61 -56.15 20.36
N ILE A 2 -52.32 -56.40 20.54
CA ILE A 2 -51.39 -55.55 21.30
C ILE A 2 -50.84 -54.47 20.36
N GLY A 3 -51.18 -53.21 20.62
CA GLY A 3 -50.71 -52.05 19.84
C GLY A 3 -49.30 -51.63 20.27
N GLU A 4 -48.33 -51.85 19.39
CA GLU A 4 -46.94 -51.47 19.60
C GLU A 4 -46.79 -49.94 19.69
N LYS A 5 -46.40 -49.43 20.86
CA LYS A 5 -46.03 -48.02 21.04
C LYS A 5 -44.69 -47.76 20.32
N LYS A 6 -44.74 -47.15 19.14
CA LYS A 6 -43.54 -46.67 18.43
C LYS A 6 -42.80 -45.63 19.29
N ARG A 7 -41.63 -46.01 19.80
CA ARG A 7 -40.75 -45.14 20.60
C ARG A 7 -40.06 -44.13 19.67
N ILE A 8 -40.49 -42.88 19.72
CA ILE A 8 -39.86 -41.79 18.95
C ILE A 8 -38.51 -41.47 19.61
N VAL A 9 -37.43 -41.95 19.00
CA VAL A 9 -36.06 -41.60 19.41
C VAL A 9 -35.78 -40.18 18.89
N LYS A 10 -35.77 -39.19 19.79
CA LYS A 10 -35.36 -37.81 19.45
C LYS A 10 -33.88 -37.84 19.01
N LYS A 11 -33.63 -37.80 17.70
CA LYS A 11 -32.28 -37.55 17.17
C LYS A 11 -31.83 -36.17 17.66
N ARG A 12 -30.90 -36.14 18.61
CA ARG A 12 -30.29 -34.92 19.13
C ARG A 12 -29.40 -34.36 18.03
N ILE A 13 -29.88 -33.33 17.34
CA ILE A 13 -29.09 -32.60 16.35
C ILE A 13 -27.97 -31.90 17.12
N VAL A 14 -26.77 -32.47 17.08
CA VAL A 14 -25.59 -31.82 17.63
C VAL A 14 -25.23 -30.69 16.67
N LYS A 15 -25.60 -29.45 17.01
CA LYS A 15 -25.12 -28.26 16.29
C LYS A 15 -23.60 -28.26 16.37
N LYS A 16 -22.92 -28.62 15.27
CA LYS A 16 -21.48 -28.40 15.13
C LYS A 16 -21.22 -26.91 15.33
N ARG A 17 -20.60 -26.55 16.45
CA ARG A 17 -20.22 -25.16 16.76
C ARG A 17 -19.09 -24.79 15.80
N ILE A 18 -19.43 -24.07 14.73
CA ILE A 18 -18.42 -23.49 13.84
C ILE A 18 -17.71 -22.41 14.66
N VAL A 19 -16.50 -22.72 15.13
CA VAL A 19 -15.65 -21.76 15.83
C VAL A 19 -15.09 -20.82 14.77
N LYS A 20 -15.66 -19.62 14.65
CA LYS A 20 -15.22 -18.60 13.68
C LYS A 20 -13.81 -18.14 14.12
N LYS A 21 -12.76 -18.63 13.46
CA LYS A 21 -11.39 -18.16 13.68
C LYS A 21 -11.34 -16.67 13.31
N ARG A 22 -11.13 -15.78 14.28
CA ARG A 22 -10.96 -14.34 14.03
C ARG A 22 -9.62 -14.14 13.33
N ILE A 23 -9.64 -13.99 12.01
CA ILE A 23 -8.47 -13.49 11.27
C ILE A 23 -8.51 -11.96 11.41
N VAL A 24 -7.62 -11.41 12.24
CA VAL A 24 -7.47 -9.96 12.39
C VAL A 24 -6.64 -9.46 11.22
N VAL A 25 -7.30 -9.07 10.13
CA VAL A 25 -6.63 -8.41 9.01
C VAL A 25 -6.37 -6.97 9.42
N LYS A 26 -5.14 -6.65 9.85
CA LYS A 26 -4.76 -5.27 10.18
C LYS A 26 -4.86 -4.42 8.91
N LYS A 27 -5.60 -3.31 8.97
CA LYS A 27 -5.63 -2.34 7.86
C LYS A 27 -4.24 -1.77 7.66
N LYS A 28 -3.84 -1.62 6.40
CA LYS A 28 -2.61 -0.92 6.01
C LYS A 28 -2.67 0.52 6.54
N PHE A 29 -1.57 1.00 7.07
CA PHE A 29 -1.50 2.34 7.65
C PHE A 29 -1.50 3.40 6.56
N VAL A 30 -2.33 4.42 6.74
CA VAL A 30 -2.46 5.61 5.88
C VAL A 30 -2.71 6.78 6.80
N ALA A 31 -1.98 7.87 6.62
CA ALA A 31 -2.17 9.07 7.41
C ALA A 31 -3.50 9.76 7.10
N LYS A 32 -4.12 10.32 8.14
CA LYS A 32 -5.45 10.95 8.07
C LYS A 32 -5.52 12.08 7.04
N HIS A 33 -4.53 12.99 7.04
CA HIS A 33 -4.47 14.12 6.11
C HIS A 33 -4.37 13.68 4.65
N LEU A 34 -3.73 12.53 4.41
CA LEU A 34 -3.57 11.97 3.08
C LEU A 34 -4.92 11.43 2.60
N SER A 35 -5.61 10.65 3.43
CA SER A 35 -6.97 10.17 3.14
C SER A 35 -7.95 11.31 2.86
N GLU A 36 -7.98 12.32 3.72
CA GLU A 36 -8.86 13.50 3.55
C GLU A 36 -8.56 14.28 2.28
N THR A 37 -7.29 14.35 1.88
CA THR A 37 -6.89 15.01 0.63
C THR A 37 -7.44 14.25 -0.58
N PHE A 38 -7.32 12.92 -0.60
CA PHE A 38 -7.87 12.11 -1.69
C PHE A 38 -9.40 12.08 -1.71
N ASP A 39 -10.06 12.17 -0.56
CA ASP A 39 -11.52 12.31 -0.50
C ASP A 39 -11.97 13.62 -1.16
N LYS A 40 -11.25 14.73 -0.96
CA LYS A 40 -11.51 16.02 -1.63
C LYS A 40 -11.25 15.99 -3.13
N ILE A 41 -10.15 15.35 -3.54
CA ILE A 41 -9.83 15.19 -4.96
C ILE A 41 -10.93 14.40 -5.68
N LYS A 42 -11.44 13.34 -5.03
CA LYS A 42 -12.58 12.58 -5.53
C LYS A 42 -13.86 13.42 -5.67
N MET A 43 -14.02 14.46 -4.86
CA MET A 43 -15.16 15.39 -4.91
C MET A 43 -15.00 16.50 -5.96
N GLY A 44 -13.86 16.59 -6.64
CA GLY A 44 -13.62 17.54 -7.74
C GLY A 44 -12.56 18.61 -7.46
N GLU A 45 -11.91 18.61 -6.30
CA GLU A 45 -10.74 19.48 -6.05
C GLU A 45 -9.48 18.86 -6.66
N GLU A 46 -9.19 19.16 -7.94
CA GLU A 46 -7.97 18.67 -8.57
C GLU A 46 -6.73 19.40 -8.00
N ARG A 47 -5.69 18.64 -7.66
CA ARG A 47 -4.40 19.17 -7.20
C ARG A 47 -3.30 18.55 -8.03
N GLU A 48 -2.44 19.39 -8.59
CA GLU A 48 -1.34 18.94 -9.46
C GLU A 48 -0.29 18.12 -8.69
N ILE A 49 0.05 18.53 -7.46
CA ILE A 49 1.03 17.83 -6.60
C ILE A 49 0.50 17.74 -5.16
N ILE A 50 0.44 16.53 -4.62
CA ILE A 50 0.03 16.27 -3.24
C ILE A 50 1.27 16.11 -2.37
N VAL A 51 1.58 17.10 -1.53
CA VAL A 51 2.73 17.03 -0.61
C VAL A 51 2.40 16.22 0.65
N THR A 52 3.37 15.42 1.12
CA THR A 52 3.21 14.64 2.35
C THR A 52 4.53 14.43 3.09
N TRP A 53 4.45 14.53 4.42
CA TRP A 53 5.52 14.13 5.33
C TRP A 53 5.40 12.66 5.78
N SER A 54 4.28 12.00 5.49
CA SER A 54 4.03 10.64 5.99
C SER A 54 4.64 9.58 5.09
N ARG A 55 5.93 9.29 5.34
CA ARG A 55 6.66 8.20 4.69
C ARG A 55 6.17 6.80 5.07
N ALA A 56 5.51 6.67 6.21
CA ALA A 56 5.00 5.38 6.71
C ALA A 56 3.72 4.90 6.02
N SER A 57 3.02 5.81 5.31
CA SER A 57 1.76 5.53 4.64
C SER A 57 1.95 4.55 3.49
N THR A 58 1.00 3.63 3.37
CA THR A 58 0.98 2.60 2.32
C THR A 58 0.20 3.12 1.13
N ILE A 59 0.70 2.86 -0.09
CA ILE A 59 0.04 3.28 -1.32
C ILE A 59 -1.28 2.50 -1.49
N ILE A 60 -2.37 3.25 -1.61
CA ILE A 60 -3.74 2.75 -1.83
C ILE A 60 -4.06 2.87 -3.32
N PRO A 61 -4.91 1.99 -3.88
CA PRO A 61 -5.41 2.14 -5.25
C PRO A 61 -5.89 3.55 -5.63
N SER A 62 -6.53 4.29 -4.71
CA SER A 62 -7.02 5.66 -4.96
C SER A 62 -5.92 6.69 -5.26
N MET A 63 -4.66 6.36 -4.97
CA MET A 63 -3.51 7.25 -5.20
C MET A 63 -2.88 7.08 -6.58
N VAL A 64 -3.22 6.00 -7.28
CA VAL A 64 -2.68 5.71 -8.61
C VAL A 64 -3.10 6.82 -9.57
N GLY A 65 -2.17 7.26 -10.42
CA GLY A 65 -2.40 8.34 -11.37
C GLY A 65 -2.20 9.75 -10.81
N HIS A 66 -1.80 9.88 -9.55
CA HIS A 66 -1.50 11.17 -8.92
C HIS A 66 -0.01 11.33 -8.65
N THR A 67 0.46 12.59 -8.67
CA THR A 67 1.82 12.94 -8.28
C THR A 67 1.87 13.30 -6.80
N ILE A 68 2.69 12.58 -6.03
CA ILE A 68 2.86 12.80 -4.59
C ILE A 68 4.26 13.32 -4.32
N GLY A 69 4.35 14.48 -3.67
CA GLY A 69 5.60 15.03 -3.14
C GLY A 69 5.95 14.41 -1.80
N ILE A 70 6.89 13.48 -1.76
CA ILE A 70 7.28 12.74 -0.55
C ILE A 70 8.44 13.46 0.14
N HIS A 71 8.27 13.81 1.42
CA HIS A 71 9.34 14.47 2.18
C HIS A 71 10.51 13.53 2.46
N ASN A 72 11.72 13.99 2.13
CA ASN A 72 12.97 13.23 2.29
C ASN A 72 13.81 13.69 3.50
N GLY A 73 13.28 14.56 4.35
CA GLY A 73 14.01 15.20 5.45
C GLY A 73 14.66 16.53 5.08
N LYS A 74 14.73 16.86 3.79
CA LYS A 74 15.21 18.17 3.28
C LYS A 74 14.18 18.81 2.35
N GLU A 75 13.81 18.09 1.30
CA GLU A 75 12.88 18.55 0.27
C GLU A 75 11.78 17.51 0.00
N HIS A 76 10.80 17.89 -0.81
CA HIS A 76 9.73 17.00 -1.27
C HIS A 76 10.07 16.53 -2.69
N ILE A 77 10.21 15.22 -2.85
CA ILE A 77 10.50 14.60 -4.15
C ILE A 77 9.15 14.28 -4.81
N PRO A 78 8.81 14.88 -5.97
CA PRO A 78 7.58 14.57 -6.68
C PRO A 78 7.71 13.21 -7.36
N ILE A 79 6.80 12.29 -7.04
CA ILE A 79 6.78 10.93 -7.58
C ILE A 79 5.38 10.65 -8.15
N TYR A 80 5.34 10.27 -9.42
CA TYR A 80 4.12 9.81 -10.07
C TYR A 80 3.82 8.36 -9.67
N ILE A 81 2.65 8.13 -9.09
CA ILE A 81 2.28 6.81 -8.56
C ILE A 81 1.67 5.93 -9.64
N THR A 82 2.31 4.78 -9.88
CA THR A 82 1.85 3.74 -10.81
C THR A 82 1.17 2.57 -10.07
N ASP A 83 0.43 1.75 -10.80
CA ASP A 83 -0.32 0.62 -10.23
C ASP A 83 0.58 -0.42 -9.54
N SER A 84 1.78 -0.64 -10.08
CA SER A 84 2.79 -1.56 -9.53
C SER A 84 3.29 -1.15 -8.14
N MET A 85 3.10 0.11 -7.74
CA MET A 85 3.54 0.62 -6.44
C MET A 85 2.53 0.36 -5.31
N LYS A 86 1.31 -0.13 -5.64
CA LYS A 86 0.27 -0.41 -4.63
C LYS A 86 0.78 -1.40 -3.58
N GLY A 87 0.55 -1.07 -2.31
CA GLY A 87 0.96 -1.92 -1.19
C GLY A 87 2.38 -1.69 -0.67
N HIS A 88 3.21 -0.93 -1.37
CA HIS A 88 4.48 -0.41 -0.87
C HIS A 88 4.28 0.83 0.00
N LYS A 89 5.31 1.19 0.79
CA LYS A 89 5.31 2.44 1.56
C LYS A 89 5.83 3.60 0.74
N LEU A 90 5.26 4.77 0.93
CA LEU A 90 5.72 6.02 0.29
C LEU A 90 7.22 6.28 0.56
N GLY A 91 7.70 5.97 1.76
CA GLY A 91 9.10 6.15 2.13
C GLY A 91 10.11 5.33 1.34
N GLU A 92 9.70 4.24 0.68
CA GLU A 92 10.58 3.40 -0.16
C GLU A 92 11.01 4.13 -1.44
N PHE A 93 10.20 5.07 -1.90
CA PHE A 93 10.45 5.80 -3.14
C PHE A 93 11.23 7.13 -2.92
N ALA A 94 11.48 7.52 -1.67
CA ALA A 94 12.24 8.72 -1.31
C ALA A 94 13.45 8.38 -0.45
N LEU A 95 14.63 8.37 -1.08
CA LEU A 95 15.93 8.00 -0.48
C LEU A 95 16.51 9.13 0.37
N THR A 96 16.66 8.92 1.69
CA THR A 96 17.14 9.97 2.61
C THR A 96 18.64 10.21 2.64
N ARG A 97 19.43 9.25 2.16
CA ARG A 97 20.88 9.37 2.11
C ARG A 97 21.33 9.41 0.66
N LYS A 98 22.32 10.26 0.39
CA LYS A 98 23.05 10.21 -0.87
C LYS A 98 23.83 8.91 -0.92
N GLU A 99 23.91 8.31 -2.09
CA GLU A 99 24.78 7.15 -2.28
C GLU A 99 26.23 7.58 -2.03
N PRO A 100 27.05 6.73 -1.39
CA PRO A 100 28.48 7.00 -1.24
C PRO A 100 29.09 7.17 -2.63
N ILE A 101 29.75 8.30 -2.84
CA ILE A 101 30.48 8.56 -4.08
C ILE A 101 31.79 7.79 -3.96
N ASP A 102 31.97 6.72 -4.76
CA ASP A 102 33.26 6.04 -4.89
C ASP A 102 34.02 6.68 -6.05
N GLU A 103 35.06 7.46 -5.72
CA GLU A 103 35.90 8.19 -6.68
C GLU A 103 36.66 7.26 -7.66
N ARG A 104 36.62 5.94 -7.45
CA ARG A 104 37.32 4.95 -8.29
C ARG A 104 36.57 4.57 -9.57
N ASN A 105 35.28 4.93 -9.72
CA ASN A 105 34.40 4.45 -10.80
C ASN A 105 34.05 5.47 -11.90
N ASP A 106 34.75 6.59 -11.99
CA ASP A 106 34.42 7.66 -12.95
C ASP A 106 34.69 7.28 -14.42
N ASN A 107 35.52 6.27 -14.68
CA ASN A 107 35.90 5.89 -16.05
C ASN A 107 34.86 5.02 -16.77
N ASP A 108 34.08 4.23 -16.03
CA ASP A 108 33.11 3.28 -16.60
C ASP A 108 31.79 3.96 -16.99
N ASN A 109 31.36 4.98 -16.24
CA ASN A 109 30.17 5.75 -16.61
C ASN A 109 30.39 6.60 -17.88
N LYS A 110 31.64 7.03 -18.11
CA LYS A 110 32.02 7.84 -19.27
C LYS A 110 32.07 7.03 -20.57
N SER A 111 32.32 5.73 -20.52
CA SER A 111 32.31 4.82 -21.67
C SER A 111 30.88 4.38 -22.04
N VAL A 112 30.00 4.16 -21.06
CA VAL A 112 28.56 3.88 -21.29
C VAL A 112 27.87 5.08 -21.95
N MET A 113 28.11 6.31 -21.48
CA MET A 113 27.55 7.52 -22.08
C MET A 113 28.10 7.83 -23.49
N LYS A 114 29.30 7.37 -23.84
CA LYS A 114 29.88 7.52 -25.19
C LYS A 114 29.27 6.56 -26.20
N ASN A 115 28.81 5.39 -25.77
CA ASN A 115 28.20 4.38 -26.66
C ASN A 115 26.72 4.63 -26.96
N GLN A 116 26.06 5.54 -26.25
CA GLN A 116 24.67 5.96 -26.51
C GLN A 116 24.55 7.16 -27.45
N LYS A 117 25.66 7.82 -27.81
CA LYS A 117 25.69 8.96 -28.75
C LYS A 117 26.16 8.55 -30.15
N LYS A 118 26.07 7.27 -30.51
CA LYS A 118 26.48 6.73 -31.80
C LYS A 118 25.32 6.03 -32.48
#